data_AF-A0A0G1NJ96-F1
#
_entry.id   AF-A0A0G1NJ96-F1
#
_cell.length_a   1.000
_cell.length_b   1.000
_cell.length_c   1.000
_cell.angle_alpha   90.00
_cell.angle_beta   90.00
_cell.angle_gamma   90.00
#
_symmetry.space_group_name_H-M   'P 1'
#
loop_
_entity.id
_entity.type
_entity.pdbx_description
1 polymer ?
#
loop_
_entity_poly.entity_id
_entity_poly.type
_entity_poly.pdbx_seq_one_letter_code
_entity_poly.pdbx_strand_id
1 'polypeptide(L)'
;GEVTAVKGSANVKFLEYNLTTGVSSPATINSIKFASYVDYDGSTGSNTFKRNYGSGTSYIDAKDVVTQLKLYSGNQQLGTVESIDTSGYVTFDNLGWTIPADSTVDLVLKGDLSNNAYFNDNADRVAFDILTTDASYTFIDAVDQDGNSISTITAQRNGTLTNAPTAGTASVTETADITMDSNYSYVTVQNTGTLNAYSYSTPANALVVSGTDGVTVLRVRFHATRENLTVNKLRIQAKHAANYRALEGVTLSYTNSAGQSVETAPQAIIGSGYAQFTGLDLYVAKDTDSILTVKANYADIGPNVAYTGDPVTLAFEDGNRASSFEVVGADAGSNTVFYSTSNSDYVAATPPNDTGYINGNLTIVKKTIPTFTKVAVTNSLANGTTELYKFTVSTAEGSITQLKSLKMYVRLNDITEAGVSSTVQDFSVSKDGQALTFNTDYTFLNGYAPATTTTDCLALDGDSTCNGTLTAGGDDGTNGTSTDQLVVLVFNSEQTIESNDPVDYAISASFSGLGSTADGQDSVIFYLAAADAASSTYGYMESSSDTYEKDYVALASTSAGTSEAQANYVWSDYSGSSGDGDHGTVELTSNDWTNGYLLMGNSLGSGYGNTLLQP
;
A
#
# COMPACT_ATOMS: atom_id res chain seq x y z
N GLY A 1 -31.40 -8.83 -15.44
CA GLY A 1 -30.53 -8.70 -14.25
C GLY A 1 -30.66 -7.28 -13.73
N GLU A 2 -30.52 -7.08 -12.42
CA GLU A 2 -30.58 -5.74 -11.83
C GLU A 2 -29.39 -4.89 -12.29
N VAL A 3 -29.67 -3.69 -12.79
CA VAL A 3 -28.65 -2.71 -13.20
C VAL A 3 -28.68 -1.57 -12.19
N THR A 4 -27.57 -1.29 -11.51
CA THR A 4 -27.44 -0.10 -10.67
C THR A 4 -26.72 1.01 -11.43
N ALA A 5 -27.31 2.20 -11.45
CA ALA A 5 -26.76 3.42 -12.05
C ALA A 5 -26.91 4.60 -11.11
N VAL A 6 -26.23 5.71 -11.40
CA VAL A 6 -26.32 6.96 -10.63
C VAL A 6 -27.21 7.95 -11.35
N LYS A 7 -27.87 8.85 -10.63
CA LYS A 7 -28.63 9.94 -11.25
C LYS A 7 -27.78 10.73 -12.25
N GLY A 8 -28.40 11.25 -13.32
CA GLY A 8 -27.67 11.92 -14.40
C GLY A 8 -26.94 11.00 -15.40
N SER A 9 -26.82 9.69 -15.14
CA SER A 9 -26.17 8.76 -16.09
C SER A 9 -26.89 8.72 -17.44
N ALA A 10 -26.12 8.77 -18.53
CA ALA A 10 -26.65 8.66 -19.88
C ALA A 10 -26.59 7.21 -20.43
N ASN A 11 -27.48 6.89 -21.37
CA ASN A 11 -27.53 5.64 -22.12
C ASN A 11 -27.55 4.36 -21.26
N VAL A 12 -28.18 4.42 -20.09
CA VAL A 12 -28.36 3.27 -19.19
C VAL A 12 -29.26 2.23 -19.87
N LYS A 13 -28.80 0.99 -19.95
CA LYS A 13 -29.60 -0.13 -20.51
C LYS A 13 -30.68 -0.54 -19.51
N PHE A 14 -31.94 -0.37 -19.90
CA PHE A 14 -33.08 -0.79 -19.09
C PHE A 14 -33.53 -2.22 -19.42
N LEU A 15 -33.54 -2.57 -20.71
CA LEU A 15 -34.20 -3.78 -21.18
C LEU A 15 -33.59 -4.30 -22.48
N GLU A 16 -33.69 -5.61 -22.69
CA GLU A 16 -33.32 -6.30 -23.92
C GLU A 16 -34.31 -7.42 -24.25
N TYR A 17 -34.78 -7.43 -25.49
CA TYR A 17 -35.62 -8.47 -26.06
C TYR A 17 -34.95 -9.11 -27.27
N ASN A 18 -35.11 -10.43 -27.38
CA ASN A 18 -35.05 -11.15 -28.64
C ASN A 18 -36.41 -11.03 -29.32
N LEU A 19 -36.46 -10.39 -30.47
CA LEU A 19 -37.68 -10.18 -31.24
C LEU A 19 -37.73 -11.13 -32.44
N THR A 20 -38.85 -11.84 -32.59
CA THR A 20 -39.13 -12.74 -33.72
C THR A 20 -40.52 -12.44 -34.27
N THR A 21 -40.68 -12.33 -35.58
CA THR A 21 -41.95 -11.92 -36.20
C THR A 21 -42.89 -13.09 -36.50
N GLY A 22 -42.35 -14.31 -36.55
CA GLY A 22 -43.12 -15.54 -36.80
C GLY A 22 -43.61 -15.70 -38.24
N VAL A 23 -43.16 -14.84 -39.16
CA VAL A 23 -43.46 -14.89 -40.59
C VAL A 23 -42.22 -15.28 -41.39
N SER A 24 -42.42 -15.99 -42.50
CA SER A 24 -41.35 -16.43 -43.41
C SER A 24 -40.99 -15.41 -44.50
N SER A 25 -41.54 -14.19 -44.41
CA SER A 25 -41.19 -13.03 -45.23
C SER A 25 -40.58 -11.94 -44.36
N PRO A 26 -39.83 -10.98 -44.94
CA PRO A 26 -39.36 -9.83 -44.18
C PRO A 26 -40.53 -9.06 -43.56
N ALA A 27 -40.35 -8.64 -42.30
CA ALA A 27 -41.34 -7.87 -41.55
C ALA A 27 -40.85 -6.45 -41.35
N THR A 28 -41.70 -5.45 -41.58
CA THR A 28 -41.40 -4.04 -41.29
C THR A 28 -42.08 -3.64 -39.99
N ILE A 29 -41.30 -3.28 -38.98
CA ILE A 29 -41.78 -2.71 -37.73
C ILE A 29 -41.98 -1.20 -37.92
N ASN A 30 -43.22 -0.74 -37.72
CA ASN A 30 -43.60 0.67 -37.84
C ASN A 30 -43.52 1.39 -36.50
N SER A 31 -43.96 0.74 -35.43
CA SER A 31 -43.88 1.30 -34.07
C SER A 31 -43.68 0.24 -32.99
N ILE A 32 -43.04 0.66 -31.90
CA ILE A 32 -42.90 -0.11 -30.67
C ILE A 32 -43.22 0.81 -29.49
N LYS A 33 -44.14 0.37 -28.64
CA LYS A 33 -44.56 1.04 -27.41
C LYS A 33 -44.05 0.28 -26.20
N PHE A 34 -43.62 0.99 -25.17
CA PHE A 34 -43.27 0.41 -23.86
C PHE A 34 -44.10 1.06 -22.77
N ALA A 35 -44.54 0.26 -21.80
CA ALA A 35 -45.02 0.74 -20.51
C ALA A 35 -43.84 0.92 -19.56
N SER A 36 -43.80 2.03 -18.85
CA SER A 36 -42.82 2.30 -17.80
C SER A 36 -43.43 2.04 -16.41
N TYR A 37 -42.58 1.70 -15.45
CA TYR A 37 -42.99 1.48 -14.07
C TYR A 37 -41.92 2.00 -13.12
N VAL A 38 -42.33 2.57 -11.99
CA VAL A 38 -41.44 3.01 -10.91
C VAL A 38 -41.91 2.44 -9.58
N ASP A 39 -40.97 2.12 -8.69
CA ASP A 39 -41.30 1.53 -7.40
C ASP A 39 -42.01 2.50 -6.46
N TYR A 40 -42.69 1.95 -5.46
CA TYR A 40 -43.32 2.75 -4.41
C TYR A 40 -42.28 3.31 -3.45
N ASP A 41 -42.14 4.63 -3.47
CA ASP A 41 -41.28 5.35 -2.57
C ASP A 41 -41.95 5.49 -1.18
N GLY A 42 -41.55 4.62 -0.25
CA GLY A 42 -42.13 4.58 1.09
C GLY A 42 -41.82 3.33 1.90
N SER A 43 -41.29 2.27 1.27
CA SER A 43 -40.71 1.14 2.01
C SER A 43 -39.59 0.48 1.20
N THR A 44 -38.34 0.62 1.68
CA THR A 44 -37.21 -0.15 1.20
C THR A 44 -37.55 -1.64 1.21
N GLY A 45 -37.49 -2.29 0.04
CA GLY A 45 -37.69 -3.75 -0.10
C GLY A 45 -39.08 -4.21 -0.55
N SER A 46 -40.03 -3.30 -0.81
CA SER A 46 -41.26 -3.69 -1.52
C SER A 46 -40.97 -3.86 -3.01
N ASN A 47 -41.30 -5.00 -3.61
CA ASN A 47 -41.21 -5.19 -5.06
C ASN A 47 -42.47 -4.67 -5.79
N THR A 48 -43.16 -3.68 -5.22
CA THR A 48 -44.34 -3.07 -5.83
C THR A 48 -43.93 -1.89 -6.70
N PHE A 49 -44.35 -1.95 -7.95
CA PHE A 49 -44.15 -0.93 -8.98
C PHE A 49 -45.49 -0.42 -9.51
N LYS A 50 -45.53 0.82 -9.97
CA LYS A 50 -46.71 1.41 -10.62
C LYS A 50 -46.33 2.18 -11.87
N ARG A 51 -47.26 2.25 -12.83
CA ARG A 51 -47.08 2.93 -14.12
C ARG A 51 -47.21 4.45 -13.99
N ASN A 52 -48.15 4.88 -13.16
CA ASN A 52 -48.41 6.29 -12.90
C ASN A 52 -49.10 6.42 -11.53
N TYR A 53 -48.56 7.27 -10.67
CA TYR A 53 -49.16 7.53 -9.37
C TYR A 53 -50.17 8.70 -9.39
N GLY A 54 -50.18 9.51 -10.44
CA GLY A 54 -51.04 10.68 -10.58
C GLY A 54 -50.54 11.90 -9.78
N SER A 55 -51.40 12.91 -9.63
CA SER A 55 -51.04 14.17 -8.96
C SER A 55 -51.03 14.05 -7.43
N GLY A 56 -49.87 14.22 -6.81
CA GLY A 56 -49.67 14.36 -5.36
C GLY A 56 -48.20 14.64 -5.03
N THR A 57 -47.91 15.29 -3.90
CA THR A 57 -46.55 15.81 -3.59
C THR A 57 -45.54 14.76 -3.12
N SER A 58 -45.94 13.49 -3.01
CA SER A 58 -45.11 12.37 -2.51
C SER A 58 -45.03 11.22 -3.50
N TYR A 59 -45.45 11.46 -4.74
CA TYR A 59 -45.48 10.46 -5.80
C TYR A 59 -44.47 10.83 -6.88
N ILE A 60 -43.72 9.83 -7.33
CA ILE A 60 -42.72 9.95 -8.40
C ILE A 60 -43.23 9.11 -9.57
N ASP A 61 -43.19 9.66 -10.77
CA ASP A 61 -43.46 8.91 -12.00
C ASP A 61 -42.14 8.54 -12.69
N ALA A 62 -42.14 7.49 -13.52
CA ALA A 62 -40.94 7.07 -14.25
C ALA A 62 -40.35 8.18 -15.15
N LYS A 63 -41.19 9.11 -15.66
CA LYS A 63 -40.79 10.29 -16.44
C LYS A 63 -39.96 11.31 -15.64
N ASP A 64 -40.09 11.31 -14.31
CA ASP A 64 -39.33 12.21 -13.44
C ASP A 64 -37.91 11.67 -13.20
N VAL A 65 -37.76 10.34 -13.28
CA VAL A 65 -36.50 9.61 -13.11
C VAL A 65 -35.77 9.40 -14.45
N VAL A 66 -36.49 9.22 -15.56
CA VAL A 66 -35.92 8.97 -16.90
C VAL A 66 -36.35 10.06 -17.86
N THR A 67 -35.38 10.80 -18.38
CA THR A 67 -35.63 12.01 -19.18
C THR A 67 -35.76 11.73 -20.68
N GLN A 68 -35.00 10.76 -21.19
CA GLN A 68 -34.93 10.42 -22.60
C GLN A 68 -34.72 8.92 -22.78
N LEU A 69 -35.29 8.35 -23.84
CA LEU A 69 -35.20 6.94 -24.19
C LEU A 69 -34.82 6.78 -25.66
N LYS A 70 -34.01 5.76 -25.94
CA LYS A 70 -33.44 5.44 -27.25
C LYS A 70 -33.57 3.94 -27.47
N LEU A 71 -34.00 3.56 -28.67
CA LEU A 71 -34.19 2.18 -29.05
C LEU A 71 -33.04 1.74 -29.96
N TYR A 72 -32.51 0.53 -29.77
CA TYR A 72 -31.38 0.02 -30.56
C TYR A 72 -31.62 -1.39 -31.05
N SER A 73 -31.04 -1.72 -32.20
CA SER A 73 -30.75 -3.10 -32.60
C SER A 73 -29.25 -3.24 -32.90
N GLY A 74 -28.57 -4.08 -32.12
CA GLY A 74 -27.10 -4.07 -32.06
C GLY A 74 -26.57 -2.68 -31.70
N ASN A 75 -25.75 -2.10 -32.59
CA ASN A 75 -25.21 -0.74 -32.43
C ASN A 75 -26.01 0.34 -33.19
N GLN A 76 -27.03 -0.04 -33.95
CA GLN A 76 -27.85 0.90 -34.72
C GLN A 76 -28.98 1.44 -33.83
N GLN A 77 -29.06 2.75 -33.68
CA GLN A 77 -30.25 3.38 -33.09
C GLN A 77 -31.42 3.28 -34.07
N LEU A 78 -32.57 2.86 -33.56
CA LEU A 78 -33.84 2.82 -34.26
C LEU A 78 -34.64 4.07 -33.91
N GLY A 79 -35.12 4.78 -34.92
CA GLY A 79 -35.94 5.99 -34.74
C GLY A 79 -35.23 7.15 -34.03
N THR A 80 -36.05 8.07 -33.52
CA THR A 80 -35.64 9.25 -32.76
C THR A 80 -35.56 8.98 -31.25
N VAL A 81 -35.01 9.96 -30.53
CA VAL A 81 -35.04 9.97 -29.07
C VAL A 81 -36.45 10.32 -28.61
N GLU A 82 -37.00 9.56 -27.66
CA GLU A 82 -38.37 9.73 -27.16
C GLU A 82 -38.39 9.96 -25.64
N SER A 83 -39.55 10.38 -25.11
CA SER A 83 -39.77 10.59 -23.68
C SER A 83 -41.03 9.87 -23.20
N ILE A 84 -41.13 9.66 -21.89
CA ILE A 84 -42.29 9.03 -21.28
C ILE A 84 -43.44 10.04 -21.23
N ASP A 85 -44.60 9.67 -21.77
CA ASP A 85 -45.81 10.48 -21.78
C ASP A 85 -46.49 10.54 -20.40
N THR A 86 -47.55 11.34 -20.30
CA THR A 86 -48.30 11.51 -19.05
C THR A 86 -49.05 10.26 -18.60
N SER A 87 -49.22 9.26 -19.45
CA SER A 87 -49.84 7.96 -19.15
C SER A 87 -48.81 6.89 -18.78
N GLY A 88 -47.51 7.23 -18.72
CA GLY A 88 -46.43 6.31 -18.37
C GLY A 88 -46.00 5.41 -19.54
N TYR A 89 -46.24 5.81 -20.79
CA TYR A 89 -45.76 5.10 -21.96
C TYR A 89 -44.68 5.86 -22.71
N VAL A 90 -43.83 5.13 -23.42
CA VAL A 90 -42.97 5.68 -24.47
C VAL A 90 -43.33 4.97 -25.77
N THR A 91 -43.47 5.72 -26.86
CA THR A 91 -43.79 5.17 -28.18
C THR A 91 -42.72 5.60 -29.17
N PHE A 92 -42.07 4.63 -29.79
CA PHE A 92 -41.18 4.85 -30.92
C PHE A 92 -41.96 4.58 -32.20
N ASP A 93 -42.33 5.63 -32.92
CA ASP A 93 -43.12 5.56 -34.16
C ASP A 93 -42.25 5.83 -35.39
N ASN A 94 -42.81 5.57 -36.59
CA ASN A 94 -42.15 5.80 -37.87
C ASN A 94 -40.79 5.11 -38.01
N LEU A 95 -40.66 3.91 -37.41
CA LEU A 95 -39.39 3.17 -37.36
C LEU A 95 -38.97 2.68 -38.76
N GLY A 96 -39.92 2.13 -39.53
CA GLY A 96 -39.64 1.52 -40.83
C GLY A 96 -38.56 0.44 -40.76
N TRP A 97 -38.42 -0.22 -39.62
CA TRP A 97 -37.30 -1.13 -39.34
C TRP A 97 -37.61 -2.53 -39.85
N THR A 98 -36.87 -2.98 -40.87
CA THR A 98 -37.09 -4.31 -41.46
C THR A 98 -36.30 -5.40 -40.72
N ILE A 99 -37.02 -6.40 -40.24
CA ILE A 99 -36.48 -7.65 -39.70
C ILE A 99 -36.50 -8.69 -40.83
N PRO A 100 -35.36 -9.31 -41.18
CA PRO A 100 -35.32 -10.37 -42.19
C PRO A 100 -36.22 -11.55 -41.84
N ALA A 101 -36.71 -12.24 -42.87
CA ALA A 101 -37.46 -13.49 -42.72
C ALA A 101 -36.71 -14.48 -41.83
N ASP A 102 -37.45 -15.19 -40.98
CA ASP A 102 -36.94 -16.27 -40.11
C ASP A 102 -35.74 -15.86 -39.22
N SER A 103 -35.62 -14.57 -38.91
CA SER A 103 -34.54 -14.05 -38.07
C SER A 103 -35.03 -13.69 -36.66
N THR A 104 -34.10 -13.72 -35.72
CA THR A 104 -34.26 -13.17 -34.37
C THR A 104 -33.28 -12.03 -34.23
N VAL A 105 -33.77 -10.89 -33.73
CA VAL A 105 -32.97 -9.68 -33.58
C VAL A 105 -33.03 -9.17 -32.14
N ASP A 106 -31.91 -8.62 -31.68
CA ASP A 106 -31.85 -7.97 -30.38
C ASP A 106 -32.45 -6.56 -30.46
N LEU A 107 -33.33 -6.25 -29.52
CA LEU A 107 -33.92 -4.96 -29.30
C LEU A 107 -33.54 -4.47 -27.90
N VAL A 108 -32.85 -3.34 -27.81
CA VAL A 108 -32.32 -2.80 -26.55
C VAL A 108 -32.92 -1.42 -26.29
N LEU A 109 -33.55 -1.25 -25.13
CA LEU A 109 -34.01 0.05 -24.65
C LEU A 109 -32.95 0.66 -23.73
N LYS A 110 -32.48 1.85 -24.08
CA LYS A 110 -31.54 2.65 -23.27
C LYS A 110 -32.16 4.00 -22.93
N GLY A 111 -31.77 4.60 -21.81
CA GLY A 111 -32.25 5.93 -21.46
C GLY A 111 -31.30 6.73 -20.58
N ASP A 112 -31.59 8.02 -20.49
CA ASP A 112 -30.83 9.02 -19.75
C ASP A 112 -31.55 9.32 -18.43
N LEU A 113 -30.86 9.15 -17.30
CA LEU A 113 -31.39 9.35 -15.96
C LEU A 113 -31.41 10.84 -15.60
N SER A 114 -32.48 11.26 -14.93
CA SER A 114 -32.68 12.63 -14.45
C SER A 114 -31.65 13.00 -13.41
N ASN A 115 -31.19 14.26 -13.44
CA ASN A 115 -30.36 14.82 -12.36
C ASN A 115 -31.15 15.07 -11.07
N ASN A 116 -32.48 15.09 -11.16
CA ASN A 116 -33.38 15.21 -10.02
C ASN A 116 -33.70 13.86 -9.36
N ALA A 117 -33.28 12.74 -9.98
CA ALA A 117 -33.47 11.40 -9.41
C ALA A 117 -32.67 11.17 -8.12
N TYR A 118 -32.96 10.05 -7.47
CA TYR A 118 -32.86 9.81 -6.02
C TYR A 118 -33.84 10.68 -5.24
N PHE A 119 -35.13 10.52 -5.55
CA PHE A 119 -36.18 11.29 -4.91
C PHE A 119 -36.38 10.85 -3.45
N ASN A 120 -36.76 11.80 -2.59
CA ASN A 120 -37.06 11.60 -1.16
C ASN A 120 -36.00 10.81 -0.36
N ASP A 121 -34.73 10.99 -0.72
CA ASP A 121 -33.59 10.30 -0.12
C ASP A 121 -33.67 8.76 -0.21
N ASN A 122 -34.28 8.24 -1.28
CA ASN A 122 -34.41 6.81 -1.57
C ASN A 122 -33.99 6.48 -3.01
N ALA A 123 -33.53 5.25 -3.21
CA ALA A 123 -33.15 4.77 -4.52
C ALA A 123 -34.39 4.49 -5.37
N ASP A 124 -34.53 5.18 -6.50
CA ASP A 124 -35.63 4.97 -7.44
C ASP A 124 -35.37 3.69 -8.26
N ARG A 125 -36.35 2.82 -8.40
CA ARG A 125 -36.26 1.65 -9.28
C ARG A 125 -37.22 1.81 -10.44
N VAL A 126 -36.68 1.81 -11.66
CA VAL A 126 -37.46 1.99 -12.88
C VAL A 126 -37.37 0.76 -13.77
N ALA A 127 -38.52 0.33 -14.29
CA ALA A 127 -38.65 -0.84 -15.14
C ALA A 127 -39.49 -0.51 -16.39
N PHE A 128 -39.29 -1.29 -17.45
CA PHE A 128 -40.03 -1.16 -18.71
C PHE A 128 -40.56 -2.51 -19.19
N ASP A 129 -41.63 -2.51 -19.97
CA ASP A 129 -42.21 -3.70 -20.60
C ASP A 129 -42.89 -3.39 -21.93
N ILE A 130 -42.97 -4.41 -22.78
CA ILE A 130 -43.87 -4.45 -23.93
C ILE A 130 -45.08 -5.30 -23.50
N LEU A 131 -46.25 -4.68 -23.35
CA LEU A 131 -47.46 -5.40 -22.93
C LEU A 131 -48.11 -6.08 -24.13
N THR A 132 -47.94 -7.38 -24.28
CA THR A 132 -48.44 -8.12 -25.46
C THR A 132 -49.89 -8.60 -25.34
N THR A 133 -50.58 -8.33 -24.22
CA THR A 133 -51.91 -8.91 -23.92
C THR A 133 -53.01 -7.90 -23.61
N ASP A 134 -52.73 -6.60 -23.61
CA ASP A 134 -53.78 -5.59 -23.48
C ASP A 134 -54.42 -5.36 -24.85
N ALA A 135 -55.59 -5.98 -25.07
CA ALA A 135 -56.35 -5.87 -26.32
C ALA A 135 -56.74 -4.42 -26.70
N SER A 136 -56.57 -3.46 -25.79
CA SER A 136 -56.86 -2.04 -26.02
C SER A 136 -55.70 -1.30 -26.70
N TYR A 137 -54.52 -1.91 -26.81
CA TYR A 137 -53.31 -1.26 -27.32
C TYR A 137 -52.46 -2.19 -28.19
N THR A 138 -52.10 -1.72 -29.38
CA THR A 138 -51.07 -2.36 -30.22
C THR A 138 -49.69 -1.88 -29.74
N PHE A 139 -48.94 -2.74 -29.06
CA PHE A 139 -47.61 -2.38 -28.53
C PHE A 139 -46.47 -2.60 -29.54
N ILE A 140 -46.70 -3.39 -30.58
CA ILE A 140 -45.81 -3.48 -31.73
C ILE A 140 -46.69 -3.47 -32.98
N ASP A 141 -46.54 -2.45 -33.81
CA ASP A 141 -47.15 -2.40 -35.13
C ASP A 141 -46.14 -2.90 -36.17
N ALA A 142 -46.50 -3.96 -36.89
CA ALA A 142 -45.68 -4.48 -37.97
C ALA A 142 -46.53 -5.01 -39.11
N VAL A 143 -45.94 -4.96 -40.30
CA VAL A 143 -46.51 -5.50 -41.53
C VAL A 143 -45.53 -6.44 -42.23
N ASP A 144 -46.06 -7.45 -42.91
CA ASP A 144 -45.27 -8.29 -43.81
C ASP A 144 -44.90 -7.53 -45.10
N GLN A 145 -44.17 -8.20 -46.00
CA GLN A 145 -43.78 -7.62 -47.29
C GLN A 145 -44.97 -7.19 -48.17
N ASP A 146 -46.15 -7.78 -47.97
CA ASP A 146 -47.37 -7.47 -48.72
C ASP A 146 -48.21 -6.38 -48.05
N GLY A 147 -47.77 -5.87 -46.89
CA GLY A 147 -48.46 -4.84 -46.11
C GLY A 147 -49.53 -5.37 -45.16
N ASN A 148 -49.63 -6.68 -44.96
CA ASN A 148 -50.58 -7.27 -44.01
C ASN A 148 -50.04 -7.16 -42.59
N SER A 149 -50.91 -6.79 -41.63
CA SER A 149 -50.53 -6.73 -40.22
C SER A 149 -50.08 -8.08 -39.67
N ILE A 150 -48.98 -8.10 -38.93
CA ILE A 150 -48.43 -9.29 -38.28
C ILE A 150 -48.92 -9.34 -36.83
N SER A 151 -49.70 -10.36 -36.50
CA SER A 151 -50.25 -10.54 -35.14
C SER A 151 -49.42 -11.45 -34.22
N THR A 152 -48.36 -12.09 -34.75
CA THR A 152 -47.60 -13.15 -34.07
C THR A 152 -46.22 -12.74 -33.59
N ILE A 153 -45.98 -11.44 -33.40
CA ILE A 153 -44.68 -10.95 -32.96
C ILE A 153 -44.42 -11.43 -31.54
N THR A 154 -43.31 -12.15 -31.38
CA THR A 154 -42.84 -12.63 -30.08
C THR A 154 -41.68 -11.76 -29.64
N ALA A 155 -41.86 -11.02 -28.53
CA ALA A 155 -40.79 -10.32 -27.83
C ALA A 155 -40.43 -11.13 -26.59
N GLN A 156 -39.35 -11.91 -26.66
CA GLN A 156 -38.86 -12.70 -25.54
C GLN A 156 -37.70 -11.98 -24.85
N ARG A 157 -37.77 -11.75 -23.54
CA ARG A 157 -36.63 -11.16 -22.81
C ARG A 157 -35.43 -12.09 -22.85
N ASN A 158 -34.23 -11.53 -22.86
CA ASN A 158 -33.00 -12.31 -22.80
C ASN A 158 -32.78 -12.82 -21.34
N GLY A 159 -33.03 -14.12 -21.10
CA GLY A 159 -32.95 -14.79 -19.78
C GLY A 159 -34.13 -15.73 -19.47
N THR A 160 -33.93 -16.72 -18.59
CA THR A 160 -34.97 -17.71 -18.23
C THR A 160 -35.94 -17.13 -17.21
N LEU A 161 -37.20 -16.88 -17.61
CA LEU A 161 -38.31 -16.58 -16.70
C LEU A 161 -38.94 -17.90 -16.22
N THR A 162 -38.59 -18.36 -15.01
CA THR A 162 -39.47 -19.28 -14.28
C THR A 162 -40.49 -18.44 -13.52
N ASN A 163 -41.71 -18.35 -14.07
CA ASN A 163 -42.83 -17.47 -13.67
C ASN A 163 -42.80 -16.05 -14.26
N ALA A 164 -42.82 -15.95 -15.59
CA ALA A 164 -43.48 -14.80 -16.21
C ALA A 164 -44.90 -14.68 -15.61
N PRO A 165 -45.44 -13.47 -15.35
CA PRO A 165 -46.84 -13.34 -14.97
C PRO A 165 -47.66 -14.17 -15.95
N THR A 166 -48.34 -15.21 -15.46
CA THR A 166 -49.24 -15.98 -16.30
C THR A 166 -50.21 -14.98 -16.89
N ALA A 167 -50.18 -14.84 -18.22
CA ALA A 167 -51.15 -14.07 -18.98
C ALA A 167 -52.55 -14.57 -18.59
N GLY A 168 -53.19 -13.89 -17.63
CA GLY A 168 -54.34 -14.51 -16.96
C GLY A 168 -54.83 -13.85 -15.68
N THR A 169 -54.36 -12.68 -15.26
CA THR A 169 -55.06 -11.96 -14.18
C THR A 169 -55.07 -10.46 -14.40
N ALA A 170 -56.25 -9.99 -14.83
CA ALA A 170 -56.81 -8.65 -14.72
C ALA A 170 -56.02 -7.47 -15.33
N SER A 171 -56.58 -6.94 -16.42
CA SER A 171 -56.61 -5.52 -16.80
C SER A 171 -55.68 -4.62 -15.96
N VAL A 172 -54.48 -4.36 -16.49
CA VAL A 172 -53.61 -3.34 -15.91
C VAL A 172 -54.19 -1.98 -16.31
N THR A 173 -55.20 -1.54 -15.56
CA THR A 173 -55.62 -0.14 -15.55
C THR A 173 -54.42 0.73 -15.17
N GLU A 174 -54.36 1.97 -15.68
CA GLU A 174 -53.18 2.86 -15.59
C GLU A 174 -52.64 3.07 -14.15
N THR A 175 -53.41 2.72 -13.12
CA THR A 175 -53.14 2.95 -11.71
C THR A 175 -52.92 1.70 -10.85
N ALA A 176 -52.90 0.48 -11.42
CA ALA A 176 -52.80 -0.76 -10.63
C ALA A 176 -51.36 -1.08 -10.19
N ASP A 177 -51.21 -1.49 -8.92
CA ASP A 177 -49.97 -1.97 -8.33
C ASP A 177 -49.54 -3.29 -8.99
N ILE A 178 -48.31 -3.33 -9.52
CA ILE A 178 -47.69 -4.54 -10.04
C ILE A 178 -46.64 -4.99 -9.05
N THR A 179 -46.73 -6.24 -8.58
CA THR A 179 -45.62 -6.86 -7.86
C THR A 179 -44.69 -7.49 -8.88
N MET A 180 -43.47 -6.96 -8.99
CA MET A 180 -42.44 -7.55 -9.83
C MET A 180 -41.74 -8.69 -9.06
N ASP A 181 -41.59 -9.85 -9.67
CA ASP A 181 -40.84 -10.95 -9.06
C ASP A 181 -39.32 -10.71 -9.19
N SER A 182 -38.52 -11.62 -8.64
CA SER A 182 -37.05 -11.54 -8.71
C SER A 182 -36.47 -11.69 -10.12
N ASN A 183 -37.27 -12.02 -11.13
CA ASN A 183 -36.83 -12.23 -12.51
C ASN A 183 -37.12 -11.02 -13.42
N TYR A 184 -37.82 -10.00 -12.91
CA TYR A 184 -38.01 -8.76 -13.64
C TYR A 184 -36.71 -7.93 -13.69
N SER A 185 -36.44 -7.30 -14.84
CA SER A 185 -35.28 -6.40 -14.98
C SER A 185 -35.72 -4.97 -14.72
N TYR A 186 -35.03 -4.32 -13.79
CA TYR A 186 -35.21 -2.92 -13.46
C TYR A 186 -33.83 -2.28 -13.27
N VAL A 187 -33.80 -0.95 -13.38
CA VAL A 187 -32.64 -0.12 -13.06
C VAL A 187 -32.87 0.51 -11.70
N THR A 188 -31.93 0.31 -10.78
CA THR A 188 -31.86 1.01 -9.49
C THR A 188 -31.02 2.27 -9.65
N VAL A 189 -31.61 3.43 -9.41
CA VAL A 189 -30.97 4.75 -9.50
C VAL A 189 -30.54 5.19 -8.12
N GLN A 190 -29.23 5.42 -7.97
CA GLN A 190 -28.60 5.84 -6.72
C GLN A 190 -28.25 7.32 -6.76
N ASN A 191 -28.13 7.95 -5.58
CA ASN A 191 -27.76 9.36 -5.46
C ASN A 191 -26.38 9.65 -6.05
N THR A 192 -25.40 8.80 -5.73
CA THR A 192 -24.00 8.93 -6.15
C THR A 192 -23.36 7.55 -6.29
N GLY A 193 -22.21 7.50 -6.97
CA GLY A 193 -21.26 6.41 -6.86
C GLY A 193 -20.60 6.35 -5.49
N THR A 194 -19.64 5.43 -5.35
CA THR A 194 -18.84 5.29 -4.13
C THR A 194 -17.36 5.30 -4.46
N LEU A 195 -16.54 5.93 -3.63
CA LEU A 195 -15.08 5.85 -3.70
C LEU A 195 -14.54 5.28 -2.40
N ASN A 196 -14.00 4.06 -2.44
CA ASN A 196 -13.31 3.48 -1.30
C ASN A 196 -11.81 3.76 -1.38
N ALA A 197 -11.15 3.91 -0.23
CA ALA A 197 -9.70 4.13 -0.16
C ALA A 197 -9.04 3.11 0.78
N TYR A 198 -7.90 2.58 0.37
CA TYR A 198 -7.17 1.55 1.10
C TYR A 198 -5.67 1.84 1.12
N SER A 199 -4.99 1.53 2.22
CA SER A 199 -3.52 1.50 2.23
C SER A 199 -3.01 0.47 1.21
N TYR A 200 -1.93 0.77 0.47
CA TYR A 200 -1.42 -0.15 -0.56
C TYR A 200 0.10 -0.14 -0.67
N SER A 201 0.79 -1.22 -0.25
CA SER A 201 2.23 -1.42 -0.52
C SER A 201 3.15 -0.23 -0.13
N THR A 202 2.90 0.41 1.01
CA THR A 202 3.73 1.51 1.49
C THR A 202 5.19 1.06 1.67
N PRO A 203 6.18 1.74 1.07
CA PRO A 203 7.60 1.35 1.21
C PRO A 203 8.06 1.38 2.67
N ALA A 204 8.87 0.39 3.06
CA ALA A 204 9.37 0.22 4.43
C ALA A 204 10.67 1.01 4.70
N ASN A 205 10.80 2.23 4.17
CA ASN A 205 12.01 3.00 4.37
C ASN A 205 12.08 3.51 5.81
N ALA A 206 12.86 2.86 6.68
CA ALA A 206 13.05 3.32 8.05
C ALA A 206 13.95 4.56 8.14
N LEU A 207 14.94 4.68 7.23
CA LEU A 207 15.86 5.82 7.13
C LEU A 207 15.78 6.45 5.75
N VAL A 208 16.00 7.77 5.70
CA VAL A 208 16.04 8.53 4.45
C VAL A 208 17.14 9.59 4.53
N VAL A 209 17.90 9.71 3.46
CA VAL A 209 18.97 10.72 3.35
C VAL A 209 18.34 12.10 3.10
N SER A 210 18.72 13.09 3.89
CA SER A 210 18.32 14.49 3.71
C SER A 210 18.67 15.00 2.30
N GLY A 211 17.92 15.97 1.79
CA GLY A 211 18.11 16.46 0.41
C GLY A 211 17.64 15.50 -0.69
N THR A 212 17.12 14.31 -0.34
CA THR A 212 16.59 13.36 -1.32
C THR A 212 15.18 13.74 -1.76
N ASP A 213 15.00 13.92 -3.05
CA ASP A 213 13.70 14.17 -3.68
C ASP A 213 12.96 12.88 -4.08
N GLY A 214 11.63 12.96 -4.13
CA GLY A 214 10.80 11.95 -4.78
C GLY A 214 10.69 10.62 -4.02
N VAL A 215 11.03 10.59 -2.73
CA VAL A 215 10.99 9.37 -1.90
C VAL A 215 9.53 8.98 -1.68
N THR A 216 9.15 7.78 -2.12
CA THR A 216 7.78 7.30 -1.90
C THR A 216 7.55 6.96 -0.42
N VAL A 217 6.58 7.62 0.20
CA VAL A 217 6.29 7.47 1.65
C VAL A 217 4.87 6.98 1.95
N LEU A 218 3.95 7.10 0.99
CA LEU A 218 2.60 6.59 1.12
C LEU A 218 2.05 6.19 -0.26
N ARG A 219 1.26 5.13 -0.28
CA ARG A 219 0.47 4.72 -1.44
C ARG A 219 -0.96 4.41 -1.00
N VAL A 220 -1.92 5.00 -1.70
CA VAL A 220 -3.35 4.81 -1.46
C VAL A 220 -3.97 4.22 -2.70
N ARG A 221 -4.72 3.15 -2.53
CA ARG A 221 -5.53 2.55 -3.58
C ARG A 221 -6.96 3.04 -3.47
N PHE A 222 -7.45 3.65 -4.54
CA PHE A 222 -8.84 4.04 -4.70
C PHE A 222 -9.60 3.02 -5.53
N HIS A 223 -10.85 2.74 -5.15
CA HIS A 223 -11.76 1.88 -5.89
C HIS A 223 -13.12 2.56 -6.04
N ALA A 224 -13.56 2.78 -7.27
CA ALA A 224 -14.85 3.38 -7.57
C ALA A 224 -15.90 2.29 -7.85
N THR A 225 -17.14 2.46 -7.38
CA THR A 225 -18.27 1.63 -7.82
C THR A 225 -19.38 2.49 -8.40
N ARG A 226 -20.21 1.86 -9.26
CA ARG A 226 -21.40 2.42 -9.95
C ARG A 226 -21.13 3.42 -11.07
N GLU A 227 -20.15 4.31 -10.94
CA GLU A 227 -19.75 5.29 -11.97
C GLU A 227 -18.23 5.53 -11.98
N ASN A 228 -17.74 6.17 -13.05
CA ASN A 228 -16.37 6.67 -13.10
C ASN A 228 -16.24 7.93 -12.23
N LEU A 229 -15.15 8.05 -11.47
CA LEU A 229 -14.95 9.15 -10.53
C LEU A 229 -13.62 9.85 -10.76
N THR A 230 -13.58 11.16 -10.48
CA THR A 230 -12.37 11.97 -10.47
C THR A 230 -12.19 12.62 -9.11
N VAL A 231 -11.02 12.45 -8.50
CA VAL A 231 -10.63 13.18 -7.27
C VAL A 231 -10.00 14.51 -7.68
N ASN A 232 -10.67 15.61 -7.38
CA ASN A 232 -10.24 16.97 -7.75
C ASN A 232 -9.41 17.66 -6.67
N LYS A 233 -9.63 17.29 -5.41
CA LYS A 233 -8.98 17.89 -4.24
C LYS A 233 -8.67 16.80 -3.23
N LEU A 234 -7.49 16.87 -2.64
CA LEU A 234 -7.11 16.05 -1.49
C LEU A 234 -6.03 16.74 -0.67
N ARG A 235 -5.84 16.27 0.57
CA ARG A 235 -4.77 16.70 1.45
C ARG A 235 -3.90 15.53 1.88
N ILE A 236 -2.61 15.82 2.01
CA ILE A 236 -1.64 14.95 2.66
C ILE A 236 -1.25 15.60 3.98
N GLN A 237 -1.54 14.94 5.09
CA GLN A 237 -1.29 15.45 6.43
C GLN A 237 0.08 15.00 6.94
N ALA A 238 0.80 15.91 7.59
CA ALA A 238 1.96 15.60 8.41
C ALA A 238 1.53 15.11 9.79
N LYS A 239 2.13 14.00 10.25
CA LYS A 239 1.82 13.42 11.57
C LYS A 239 2.76 13.85 12.69
N HIS A 240 3.93 14.39 12.36
CA HIS A 240 4.86 14.96 13.33
C HIS A 240 5.11 16.44 13.03
N ALA A 241 5.36 17.23 14.07
CA ALA A 241 5.76 18.63 13.91
C ALA A 241 7.11 18.76 13.18
N ALA A 242 7.97 17.74 13.29
CA ALA A 242 9.23 17.65 12.56
C ALA A 242 9.04 17.65 11.03
N ASN A 243 7.92 17.13 10.52
CA ASN A 243 7.63 17.16 9.08
C ASN A 243 7.68 18.58 8.47
N TYR A 244 7.36 19.64 9.24
CA TYR A 244 7.31 21.02 8.73
C TYR A 244 8.68 21.57 8.35
N ARG A 245 9.74 21.01 8.93
CA ARG A 245 11.13 21.40 8.69
C ARG A 245 11.90 20.33 7.91
N ALA A 246 11.52 19.06 8.08
CA ALA A 246 12.17 17.92 7.44
C ALA A 246 11.83 17.79 5.95
N LEU A 247 10.72 18.40 5.51
CA LEU A 247 10.23 18.29 4.13
C LEU A 247 10.14 19.65 3.45
N GLU A 248 10.66 19.73 2.22
CA GLU A 248 10.47 20.90 1.35
C GLU A 248 9.09 20.87 0.69
N GLY A 249 8.55 19.67 0.45
CA GLY A 249 7.23 19.50 -0.10
C GLY A 249 6.86 18.06 -0.38
N VAL A 250 5.64 17.90 -0.88
CA VAL A 250 5.04 16.62 -1.23
C VAL A 250 4.59 16.67 -2.69
N THR A 251 4.88 15.60 -3.42
CA THR A 251 4.44 15.40 -4.80
C THR A 251 3.49 14.22 -4.87
N LEU A 252 2.44 14.32 -5.68
CA LEU A 252 1.54 13.21 -5.98
C LEU A 252 1.86 12.65 -7.35
N SER A 253 1.82 11.32 -7.48
CA SER A 253 1.85 10.59 -8.74
C SER A 253 0.58 9.74 -8.86
N TYR A 254 -0.18 9.90 -9.94
CA TYR A 254 -1.45 9.18 -10.18
C TYR A 254 -1.75 9.04 -11.68
N THR A 255 -2.81 8.29 -12.02
CA THR A 255 -3.30 8.17 -13.40
C THR A 255 -4.44 9.14 -13.66
N ASN A 256 -4.36 9.91 -14.74
CA ASN A 256 -5.37 10.91 -15.11
C ASN A 256 -6.51 10.33 -15.97
N SER A 257 -7.51 11.15 -16.31
CA SER A 257 -8.66 10.75 -17.14
C SER A 257 -8.28 10.33 -18.56
N ALA A 258 -7.12 10.79 -19.06
CA ALA A 258 -6.55 10.36 -20.34
C ALA A 258 -5.74 9.04 -20.23
N GLY A 259 -5.68 8.41 -19.06
CA GLY A 259 -4.92 7.19 -18.81
C GLY A 259 -3.41 7.39 -18.70
N GLN A 260 -2.95 8.63 -18.52
CA GLN A 260 -1.54 8.99 -18.41
C GLN A 260 -1.10 9.08 -16.95
N SER A 261 0.15 8.70 -16.67
CA SER A 261 0.76 8.98 -15.37
C SER A 261 1.11 10.47 -15.29
N VAL A 262 0.64 11.12 -14.23
CA VAL A 262 0.84 12.54 -13.94
C VAL A 262 1.55 12.68 -12.60
N GLU A 263 2.52 13.58 -12.54
CA GLU A 263 3.11 14.04 -11.29
C GLU A 263 2.76 15.52 -11.06
N THR A 264 2.39 15.87 -9.83
CA THR A 264 2.12 17.27 -9.48
C THR A 264 3.41 18.04 -9.24
N ALA A 265 3.34 19.38 -9.26
CA ALA A 265 4.38 20.18 -8.64
C ALA A 265 4.43 19.92 -7.12
N PRO A 266 5.62 19.98 -6.47
CA PRO A 266 5.72 19.85 -5.02
C PRO A 266 4.86 20.89 -4.30
N GLN A 267 4.13 20.45 -3.27
CA GLN A 267 3.37 21.32 -2.38
C GLN A 267 3.99 21.30 -0.98
N ALA A 268 4.33 22.47 -0.45
CA ALA A 268 4.87 22.60 0.89
C ALA A 268 3.82 22.23 1.96
N ILE A 269 4.29 21.69 3.08
CA ILE A 269 3.46 21.46 4.26
C ILE A 269 3.41 22.76 5.04
N ILE A 270 2.29 23.46 4.96
CA ILE A 270 2.11 24.76 5.63
C ILE A 270 1.78 24.57 7.12
N GLY A 271 1.89 25.62 7.93
CA GLY A 271 1.74 25.57 9.40
C GLY A 271 0.40 25.03 9.94
N SER A 272 -0.58 24.75 9.08
CA SER A 272 -1.80 24.01 9.42
C SER A 272 -1.64 22.48 9.36
N GLY A 273 -0.47 21.97 9.01
CA GLY A 273 -0.12 20.56 9.11
C GLY A 273 -0.37 19.70 7.88
N TYR A 274 -0.59 20.29 6.71
CA TYR A 274 -0.89 19.53 5.49
C TYR A 274 -0.35 20.20 4.22
N ALA A 275 -0.12 19.39 3.20
CA ALA A 275 -0.02 19.82 1.81
C ALA A 275 -1.38 19.65 1.14
N GLN A 276 -1.88 20.71 0.48
CA GLN A 276 -3.18 20.71 -0.19
C GLN A 276 -3.02 20.71 -1.70
N PHE A 277 -3.77 19.84 -2.37
CA PHE A 277 -3.80 19.72 -3.82
C PHE A 277 -5.20 20.01 -4.32
N THR A 278 -5.30 20.80 -5.40
CA THR A 278 -6.57 21.21 -6.01
C THR A 278 -6.45 21.21 -7.53
N GLY A 279 -7.56 20.99 -8.23
CA GLY A 279 -7.56 20.90 -9.69
C GLY A 279 -6.86 19.63 -10.18
N LEU A 280 -6.84 18.59 -9.34
CA LEU A 280 -6.38 17.27 -9.72
C LEU A 280 -7.35 16.66 -10.74
N ASP A 281 -6.82 15.76 -11.56
CA ASP A 281 -7.60 14.92 -12.48
C ASP A 281 -7.32 13.45 -12.16
N LEU A 282 -7.31 13.09 -10.87
CA LEU A 282 -7.03 11.71 -10.47
C LEU A 282 -8.24 10.85 -10.80
N TYR A 283 -8.09 10.00 -11.80
CA TYR A 283 -9.19 9.24 -12.36
C TYR A 283 -9.25 7.82 -11.80
N VAL A 284 -10.47 7.39 -11.46
CA VAL A 284 -10.78 6.06 -10.96
C VAL A 284 -11.95 5.53 -11.79
N ALA A 285 -11.64 4.64 -12.74
CA ALA A 285 -12.68 4.02 -13.54
C ALA A 285 -13.55 3.10 -12.68
N LYS A 286 -14.83 3.05 -13.03
CA LYS A 286 -15.82 2.18 -12.40
C LYS A 286 -15.32 0.73 -12.30
N ASP A 287 -15.47 0.14 -11.12
CA ASP A 287 -15.14 -1.25 -10.80
C ASP A 287 -13.66 -1.60 -11.04
N THR A 288 -12.78 -0.59 -10.99
CA THR A 288 -11.32 -0.73 -11.13
C THR A 288 -10.56 0.01 -10.02
N ASP A 289 -9.31 -0.40 -9.82
CA ASP A 289 -8.40 0.21 -8.85
C ASP A 289 -7.53 1.29 -9.53
N SER A 290 -7.32 2.42 -8.84
CA SER A 290 -6.35 3.47 -9.20
C SER A 290 -5.43 3.74 -8.02
N ILE A 291 -4.13 3.94 -8.27
CA ILE A 291 -3.13 4.12 -7.22
C ILE A 291 -2.65 5.57 -7.18
N LEU A 292 -2.84 6.20 -6.02
CA LEU A 292 -2.16 7.43 -5.65
C LEU A 292 -0.83 7.09 -4.96
N THR A 293 0.27 7.62 -5.47
CA THR A 293 1.58 7.56 -4.82
C THR A 293 1.95 8.94 -4.29
N VAL A 294 2.27 9.01 -3.01
CA VAL A 294 2.72 10.22 -2.33
C VAL A 294 4.24 10.15 -2.16
N LYS A 295 4.92 11.13 -2.72
CA LYS A 295 6.37 11.28 -2.67
C LYS A 295 6.74 12.49 -1.82
N ALA A 296 7.70 12.33 -0.94
CA ALA A 296 8.23 13.38 -0.10
C ALA A 296 9.59 13.86 -0.64
N ASN A 297 9.80 15.17 -0.58
CA ASN A 297 11.06 15.82 -0.88
C ASN A 297 11.67 16.28 0.44
N TYR A 298 12.80 15.70 0.82
CA TYR A 298 13.44 15.94 2.11
C TYR A 298 14.36 17.13 2.02
N ALA A 299 14.26 18.04 3.00
CA ALA A 299 15.16 19.17 3.09
C ALA A 299 16.57 18.71 3.49
N ASP A 300 17.58 19.50 3.12
CA ASP A 300 18.94 19.33 3.63
C ASP A 300 18.99 19.56 5.14
N ILE A 301 19.89 18.83 5.82
CA ILE A 301 20.17 19.08 7.24
C ILE A 301 20.98 20.37 7.41
N GLY A 302 20.54 21.21 8.36
CA GLY A 302 21.15 22.51 8.60
C GLY A 302 20.49 23.29 9.73
N PRO A 303 21.01 24.48 10.06
CA PRO A 303 20.49 25.29 11.16
C PRO A 303 19.06 25.79 10.86
N ASN A 304 18.10 25.43 11.71
CA ASN A 304 16.66 25.77 11.60
C ASN A 304 15.93 25.18 10.38
N VAL A 305 16.47 24.13 9.75
CA VAL A 305 15.80 23.33 8.70
C VAL A 305 15.61 21.88 9.20
N ALA A 306 15.90 20.85 8.41
CA ALA A 306 15.85 19.46 8.87
C ALA A 306 16.97 19.14 9.87
N TYR A 307 16.71 18.18 10.77
CA TYR A 307 17.70 17.60 11.68
C TYR A 307 17.86 16.10 11.47
N THR A 308 19.03 15.57 11.81
CA THR A 308 19.20 14.11 11.96
C THR A 308 18.25 13.60 13.04
N GLY A 309 17.59 12.48 12.77
CA GLY A 309 16.60 11.90 13.67
C GLY A 309 15.18 12.42 13.52
N ASP A 310 14.93 13.43 12.66
CA ASP A 310 13.57 13.96 12.47
C ASP A 310 12.61 12.84 11.99
N PRO A 311 11.52 12.58 12.73
CA PRO A 311 10.52 11.61 12.31
C PRO A 311 9.61 12.21 11.23
N VAL A 312 9.42 11.47 10.15
CA VAL A 312 8.50 11.81 9.06
C VAL A 312 7.52 10.68 8.84
N THR A 313 6.24 11.03 8.98
CA THR A 313 5.09 10.20 8.58
C THR A 313 4.08 11.10 7.90
N LEU A 314 3.64 10.70 6.71
CA LEU A 314 2.57 11.37 5.97
C LEU A 314 1.34 10.49 5.89
N ALA A 315 0.16 11.10 5.87
CA ALA A 315 -1.10 10.38 5.76
C ALA A 315 -2.04 11.03 4.75
N PHE A 316 -2.88 10.20 4.14
CA PHE A 316 -4.01 10.69 3.36
C PHE A 316 -5.14 11.08 4.30
N GLU A 317 -5.60 12.33 4.19
CA GLU A 317 -6.75 12.87 4.91
C GLU A 317 -8.02 12.62 4.08
N ASP A 318 -8.87 11.69 4.54
CA ASP A 318 -10.15 11.35 3.92
C ASP A 318 -11.31 12.25 4.41
N GLY A 319 -10.97 13.48 4.80
CA GLY A 319 -11.81 14.32 5.66
C GLY A 319 -13.13 14.74 5.02
N ASN A 320 -14.22 14.64 5.79
CA ASN A 320 -15.62 14.97 5.46
C ASN A 320 -15.92 16.49 5.29
N ARG A 321 -15.11 17.20 4.50
CA ARG A 321 -15.27 18.65 4.24
C ARG A 321 -14.82 19.03 2.84
N ALA A 322 -15.57 19.92 2.18
CA ALA A 322 -15.26 20.41 0.84
C ALA A 322 -13.91 21.15 0.69
N SER A 323 -13.32 21.58 1.80
CA SER A 323 -11.99 22.22 1.81
C SER A 323 -10.83 21.22 1.74
N SER A 324 -11.04 19.97 2.13
CA SER A 324 -9.98 18.95 2.27
C SER A 324 -10.02 17.91 1.15
N PHE A 325 -11.21 17.47 0.76
CA PHE A 325 -11.39 16.38 -0.20
C PHE A 325 -12.60 16.67 -1.10
N GLU A 326 -12.48 16.38 -2.39
CA GLU A 326 -13.57 16.53 -3.36
C GLU A 326 -13.45 15.46 -4.44
N VAL A 327 -14.55 14.74 -4.65
CA VAL A 327 -14.72 13.76 -5.72
C VAL A 327 -15.92 14.16 -6.55
N VAL A 328 -15.78 14.03 -7.86
CA VAL A 328 -16.85 14.29 -8.83
C VAL A 328 -17.08 13.09 -9.74
N GLY A 329 -18.29 12.94 -10.25
CA GLY A 329 -18.57 12.03 -11.35
C GLY A 329 -17.82 12.44 -12.61
N ALA A 330 -17.18 11.48 -13.28
CA ALA A 330 -16.37 11.75 -14.48
C ALA A 330 -17.19 11.68 -15.79
N ASP A 331 -18.33 11.00 -15.77
CA ASP A 331 -19.17 10.84 -16.96
C ASP A 331 -19.96 12.13 -17.26
N ALA A 332 -20.10 12.45 -18.55
CA ALA A 332 -20.87 13.60 -18.99
C ALA A 332 -22.34 13.46 -18.54
N GLY A 333 -22.80 14.43 -17.73
CA GLY A 333 -24.15 14.43 -17.16
C GLY A 333 -24.23 13.97 -15.71
N SER A 334 -23.17 13.35 -15.16
CA SER A 334 -23.12 13.06 -13.73
C SER A 334 -23.08 14.37 -12.93
N ASN A 335 -23.86 14.41 -11.85
CA ASN A 335 -23.86 15.49 -10.87
C ASN A 335 -23.33 15.03 -9.50
N THR A 336 -22.68 13.87 -9.46
CA THR A 336 -22.04 13.35 -8.26
C THR A 336 -20.99 14.33 -7.77
N VAL A 337 -21.14 14.77 -6.53
CA VAL A 337 -20.13 15.51 -5.78
C VAL A 337 -20.20 15.04 -4.34
N PHE A 338 -19.07 14.61 -3.78
CA PHE A 338 -18.96 14.32 -2.36
C PHE A 338 -17.57 14.64 -1.82
N TYR A 339 -17.47 14.74 -0.50
CA TYR A 339 -16.32 15.31 0.19
C TYR A 339 -15.72 14.34 1.21
N SER A 340 -15.94 13.04 1.08
CA SER A 340 -15.31 11.98 1.88
C SER A 340 -15.22 10.69 1.09
N THR A 341 -14.32 9.78 1.45
CA THR A 341 -14.40 8.41 0.92
C THR A 341 -15.63 7.69 1.50
N SER A 342 -16.18 6.73 0.76
CA SER A 342 -17.33 5.93 1.19
C SER A 342 -16.96 4.91 2.25
N ASN A 343 -15.78 4.29 2.12
CA ASN A 343 -15.14 3.46 3.15
C ASN A 343 -13.63 3.66 3.10
N SER A 344 -12.99 3.57 4.26
CA SER A 344 -11.53 3.67 4.40
C SER A 344 -11.01 2.63 5.39
N ASP A 345 -9.99 1.88 4.98
CA ASP A 345 -9.23 1.03 5.90
C ASP A 345 -8.24 1.90 6.67
N TYR A 346 -8.67 2.39 7.83
CA TYR A 346 -7.79 3.12 8.73
C TYR A 346 -6.73 2.19 9.30
N VAL A 347 -5.48 2.43 8.93
CA VAL A 347 -4.32 1.79 9.58
C VAL A 347 -3.87 2.73 10.69
N ALA A 348 -3.99 2.28 11.94
CA ALA A 348 -3.50 3.05 13.09
C ALA A 348 -2.01 3.38 12.91
N ALA A 349 -1.64 4.66 13.03
CA ALA A 349 -0.24 5.04 13.14
C ALA A 349 0.33 4.44 14.43
N THR A 350 1.59 3.99 14.39
CA THR A 350 2.36 3.69 15.60
C THR A 350 3.19 4.95 15.92
N PRO A 351 3.03 5.62 17.08
CA PRO A 351 2.27 5.22 18.27
C PRO A 351 0.75 5.55 18.23
N PRO A 352 -0.08 4.88 19.05
CA PRO A 352 -1.37 4.30 18.65
C PRO A 352 -2.63 5.19 18.85
N ASN A 353 -2.59 6.50 18.63
CA ASN A 353 -3.75 7.37 18.92
C ASN A 353 -4.36 8.10 17.72
N ASP A 354 -3.94 7.82 16.48
CA ASP A 354 -4.46 8.50 15.29
C ASP A 354 -5.38 7.59 14.46
N THR A 355 -6.60 7.37 14.95
CA THR A 355 -7.67 6.67 14.23
C THR A 355 -8.35 7.66 13.28
N GLY A 356 -8.37 7.39 11.98
CA GLY A 356 -9.04 8.26 10.99
C GLY A 356 -8.20 8.62 9.76
N TYR A 357 -7.05 7.97 9.56
CA TYR A 357 -6.18 8.24 8.40
C TYR A 357 -5.60 6.97 7.78
N ILE A 358 -5.29 7.04 6.49
CA ILE A 358 -4.45 6.04 5.81
C ILE A 358 -3.00 6.53 5.92
N ASN A 359 -2.25 5.92 6.84
CA ASN A 359 -0.90 6.35 7.21
C ASN A 359 0.19 5.69 6.34
N GLY A 360 1.22 6.48 6.03
CA GLY A 360 2.51 5.96 5.57
C GLY A 360 3.31 5.34 6.72
N ASN A 361 4.46 4.75 6.40
CA ASN A 361 5.39 4.26 7.41
C ASN A 361 6.16 5.43 8.03
N LEU A 362 6.66 5.23 9.25
CA LEU A 362 7.61 6.15 9.87
C LEU A 362 8.97 6.03 9.16
N THR A 363 9.51 7.18 8.78
CA THR A 363 10.85 7.35 8.23
C THR A 363 11.63 8.31 9.14
N ILE A 364 12.93 8.09 9.30
CA ILE A 364 13.82 8.94 10.10
C ILE A 364 14.83 9.59 9.17
N VAL A 365 14.95 10.92 9.23
CA VAL A 365 15.89 11.68 8.39
C VAL A 365 17.31 11.52 8.91
N LYS A 366 18.25 11.28 7.99
CA LYS A 366 19.69 11.18 8.25
C LYS A 366 20.47 11.99 7.23
N LYS A 367 21.61 12.54 7.62
CA LYS A 367 22.49 13.30 6.71
C LYS A 367 23.18 12.40 5.71
N THR A 368 23.59 11.22 6.16
CA THR A 368 24.20 10.17 5.34
C THR A 368 23.88 8.82 5.97
N ILE A 369 24.00 7.75 5.17
CA ILE A 369 23.95 6.37 5.65
C ILE A 369 25.27 5.71 5.21
N PRO A 370 26.08 5.15 6.11
CA PRO A 370 27.31 4.47 5.72
C PRO A 370 27.02 3.30 4.80
N THR A 371 27.95 2.97 3.92
CA THR A 371 27.90 1.76 3.10
C THR A 371 29.03 0.83 3.52
N PHE A 372 28.68 -0.41 3.90
CA PHE A 372 29.63 -1.46 4.24
C PHE A 372 29.72 -2.44 3.08
N THR A 373 30.93 -2.69 2.62
CA THR A 373 31.21 -3.63 1.53
C THR A 373 32.07 -4.76 2.06
N LYS A 374 31.57 -6.00 1.98
CA LYS A 374 32.39 -7.17 2.31
C LYS A 374 33.54 -7.29 1.32
N VAL A 375 34.75 -7.50 1.83
CA VAL A 375 35.92 -7.84 1.03
C VAL A 375 36.19 -9.34 1.19
N ALA A 376 36.55 -10.01 0.09
CA ALA A 376 36.82 -11.44 0.11
C ALA A 376 38.09 -11.74 0.93
N VAL A 377 38.00 -12.73 1.81
CA VAL A 377 39.13 -13.29 2.56
C VAL A 377 39.33 -14.73 2.06
N THR A 378 40.53 -15.07 1.61
CA THR A 378 40.85 -16.36 0.98
C THR A 378 41.88 -17.18 1.76
N ASN A 379 42.19 -16.79 2.99
CA ASN A 379 43.21 -17.46 3.80
C ASN A 379 42.71 -18.82 4.26
N SER A 380 43.50 -19.88 4.07
CA SER A 380 43.22 -21.18 4.70
C SER A 380 43.31 -21.07 6.21
N LEU A 381 42.44 -21.80 6.91
CA LEU A 381 42.47 -21.86 8.36
C LEU A 381 43.74 -22.61 8.81
N ALA A 382 44.55 -22.00 9.67
CA ALA A 382 45.79 -22.59 10.16
C ALA A 382 46.03 -22.21 11.63
N ASN A 383 46.78 -23.05 12.35
CA ASN A 383 47.25 -22.71 13.70
C ASN A 383 48.09 -21.41 13.64
N GLY A 384 47.85 -20.50 14.59
CA GLY A 384 48.36 -19.13 14.58
C GLY A 384 47.31 -18.10 14.12
N THR A 385 47.75 -16.86 13.90
CA THR A 385 46.86 -15.76 13.54
C THR A 385 46.37 -15.86 12.09
N THR A 386 45.05 -15.89 11.91
CA THR A 386 44.37 -15.94 10.62
C THR A 386 43.38 -14.78 10.51
N GLU A 387 43.39 -14.07 9.38
CA GLU A 387 42.35 -13.07 9.06
C GLU A 387 41.04 -13.81 8.74
N LEU A 388 39.97 -13.41 9.41
CA LEU A 388 38.65 -14.05 9.34
C LEU A 388 37.65 -13.26 8.51
N TYR A 389 37.76 -11.94 8.54
CA TYR A 389 36.77 -11.10 7.90
C TYR A 389 37.36 -9.74 7.54
N LYS A 390 37.03 -9.25 6.36
CA LYS A 390 37.43 -7.93 5.88
C LYS A 390 36.22 -7.20 5.29
N PHE A 391 36.10 -5.92 5.60
CA PHE A 391 35.06 -5.06 5.05
C PHE A 391 35.57 -3.62 4.89
N THR A 392 35.02 -2.92 3.91
CA THR A 392 35.25 -1.50 3.68
C THR A 392 34.04 -0.73 4.17
N VAL A 393 34.25 0.38 4.88
CA VAL A 393 33.20 1.34 5.25
C VAL A 393 33.42 2.62 4.46
N SER A 394 32.37 3.09 3.82
CA SER A 394 32.36 4.32 3.03
C SER A 394 31.17 5.19 3.43
N THR A 395 31.28 6.49 3.19
CA THR A 395 30.19 7.45 3.38
C THR A 395 29.96 8.25 2.10
N ALA A 396 28.79 8.87 1.98
CA ALA A 396 28.42 9.66 0.82
C ALA A 396 29.34 10.87 0.59
N GLU A 397 29.31 11.43 -0.62
CA GLU A 397 30.07 12.64 -0.95
C GLU A 397 29.70 13.80 0.01
N GLY A 398 30.70 14.54 0.52
CA GLY A 398 30.51 15.67 1.43
C GLY A 398 30.02 15.32 2.84
N SER A 399 29.97 14.04 3.20
CA SER A 399 29.47 13.56 4.49
C SER A 399 30.56 12.91 5.35
N ILE A 400 30.26 12.78 6.65
CA ILE A 400 31.12 12.10 7.62
C ILE A 400 30.28 11.01 8.27
N THR A 401 30.89 9.88 8.61
CA THR A 401 30.25 8.86 9.43
C THR A 401 31.19 8.42 10.52
N GLN A 402 30.64 8.18 11.71
CA GLN A 402 31.40 7.69 12.85
C GLN A 402 30.87 6.33 13.29
N LEU A 403 31.77 5.36 13.50
CA LEU A 403 31.43 4.04 14.02
C LEU A 403 31.79 3.93 15.49
N LYS A 404 30.91 3.31 16.27
CA LYS A 404 31.11 3.05 17.69
C LYS A 404 31.16 1.56 18.04
N SER A 405 30.27 0.75 17.46
CA SER A 405 30.30 -0.70 17.72
C SER A 405 29.68 -1.54 16.61
N LEU A 406 30.12 -2.81 16.52
CA LEU A 406 29.68 -3.80 15.54
C LEU A 406 29.48 -5.15 16.24
N LYS A 407 28.31 -5.78 16.06
CA LYS A 407 28.02 -7.13 16.56
C LYS A 407 28.34 -8.18 15.51
N MET A 408 28.88 -9.30 15.96
CA MET A 408 29.40 -10.37 15.12
C MET A 408 29.00 -11.72 15.67
N TYR A 409 28.77 -12.67 14.76
CA TYR A 409 28.57 -14.07 15.07
C TYR A 409 29.85 -14.84 14.74
N VAL A 410 30.33 -15.63 15.71
CA VAL A 410 31.46 -16.54 15.54
C VAL A 410 31.00 -17.94 15.90
N ARG A 411 31.17 -18.89 14.98
CA ARG A 411 30.97 -20.33 15.21
C ARG A 411 32.26 -21.05 14.92
N LEU A 412 32.81 -21.74 15.91
CA LEU A 412 33.90 -22.70 15.71
C LEU A 412 33.30 -24.11 15.67
N ASN A 413 33.54 -24.82 14.58
CA ASN A 413 33.20 -26.23 14.43
C ASN A 413 34.49 -27.03 14.51
N ASP A 414 34.54 -27.96 15.45
CA ASP A 414 35.66 -28.86 15.68
C ASP A 414 35.22 -30.30 15.35
N ILE A 415 35.93 -30.95 14.42
CA ILE A 415 35.65 -32.35 14.05
C ILE A 415 36.84 -33.18 14.51
N THR A 416 36.92 -33.45 15.81
CA THR A 416 38.10 -34.04 16.47
C THR A 416 37.89 -35.45 17.02
N GLU A 417 39.03 -36.12 17.25
CA GLU A 417 39.18 -37.31 18.11
C GLU A 417 39.24 -36.87 19.60
N ALA A 418 38.81 -37.74 20.51
CA ALA A 418 38.70 -37.44 21.93
C ALA A 418 40.00 -36.86 22.54
N GLY A 419 39.89 -35.71 23.22
CA GLY A 419 40.96 -35.13 24.04
C GLY A 419 41.78 -33.99 23.40
N VAL A 420 41.46 -33.56 22.18
CA VAL A 420 42.00 -32.33 21.57
C VAL A 420 40.86 -31.33 21.38
N SER A 421 41.11 -30.05 21.66
CA SER A 421 40.11 -28.99 21.50
C SER A 421 40.67 -27.88 20.61
N SER A 422 39.90 -27.49 19.61
CA SER A 422 40.20 -26.29 18.83
C SER A 422 39.83 -25.03 19.61
N THR A 423 40.71 -24.04 19.59
CA THR A 423 40.44 -22.71 20.15
C THR A 423 40.56 -21.63 19.08
N VAL A 424 39.72 -20.61 19.21
CA VAL A 424 39.90 -19.31 18.54
C VAL A 424 40.02 -18.25 19.62
N GLN A 425 41.06 -17.45 19.56
CA GLN A 425 41.39 -16.46 20.57
C GLN A 425 42.09 -15.26 19.98
N ASP A 426 42.40 -14.27 20.80
CA ASP A 426 43.24 -13.12 20.43
C ASP A 426 42.73 -12.34 19.22
N PHE A 427 41.44 -11.96 19.27
CA PHE A 427 40.83 -11.18 18.21
C PHE A 427 41.53 -9.82 18.01
N SER A 428 42.03 -9.58 16.80
CA SER A 428 42.69 -8.33 16.44
C SER A 428 41.97 -7.61 15.33
N VAL A 429 41.98 -6.28 15.40
CA VAL A 429 41.38 -5.42 14.38
C VAL A 429 42.50 -4.61 13.75
N SER A 430 42.47 -4.51 12.42
CA SER A 430 43.31 -3.58 11.67
C SER A 430 42.44 -2.60 10.90
N LYS A 431 42.96 -1.38 10.73
CA LYS A 431 42.38 -0.28 9.96
C LYS A 431 43.39 0.09 8.86
N ASP A 432 42.98 0.00 7.60
CA ASP A 432 43.83 0.26 6.41
C ASP A 432 45.16 -0.51 6.44
N GLY A 433 45.11 -1.75 6.94
CA GLY A 433 46.27 -2.63 7.10
C GLY A 433 47.17 -2.29 8.30
N GLN A 434 46.84 -1.29 9.11
CA GLN A 434 47.53 -0.98 10.37
C GLN A 434 46.80 -1.63 11.55
N ALA A 435 47.53 -2.36 12.39
CA ALA A 435 46.95 -2.98 13.58
C ALA A 435 46.50 -1.89 14.57
N LEU A 436 45.26 -2.01 15.05
CA LEU A 436 44.76 -1.23 16.17
C LEU A 436 45.24 -1.84 17.49
N THR A 437 45.32 -1.02 18.54
CA THR A 437 45.79 -1.42 19.86
C THR A 437 44.61 -1.82 20.74
N PHE A 438 44.58 -3.07 21.19
CA PHE A 438 43.56 -3.56 22.14
C PHE A 438 43.56 -2.72 23.43
N ASN A 439 42.38 -2.52 24.04
CA ASN A 439 42.12 -1.64 25.18
C ASN A 439 42.38 -0.14 25.00
N THR A 440 43.12 0.26 23.97
CA THR A 440 43.32 1.67 23.63
C THR A 440 42.36 2.09 22.54
N ASP A 441 42.36 1.40 21.40
CA ASP A 441 41.57 1.74 20.22
C ASP A 441 40.26 0.96 20.16
N TYR A 442 40.26 -0.31 20.58
CA TYR A 442 39.07 -1.17 20.54
C TYR A 442 39.03 -2.18 21.70
N THR A 443 37.89 -2.83 21.88
CA THR A 443 37.67 -3.94 22.82
C THR A 443 36.62 -4.91 22.25
N PHE A 444 36.69 -6.19 22.62
CA PHE A 444 35.67 -7.19 22.31
C PHE A 444 34.88 -7.57 23.56
N LEU A 445 33.56 -7.64 23.45
CA LEU A 445 32.63 -8.00 24.52
C LEU A 445 31.78 -9.23 24.16
N ASN A 446 31.23 -9.90 25.19
CA ASN A 446 30.22 -10.94 24.99
C ASN A 446 28.86 -10.32 24.61
N GLY A 447 28.20 -10.86 23.60
CA GLY A 447 26.94 -10.33 23.09
C GLY A 447 25.66 -10.89 23.72
N TYR A 448 25.73 -11.69 24.81
CA TYR A 448 24.56 -12.42 25.39
C TYR A 448 24.06 -11.96 26.78
N ALA A 449 24.77 -11.13 27.55
CA ALA A 449 24.42 -10.86 28.96
C ALA A 449 23.89 -9.44 29.22
N PRO A 450 22.73 -9.26 29.89
CA PRO A 450 22.27 -7.97 30.39
C PRO A 450 23.08 -7.56 31.64
N ALA A 451 23.45 -6.29 31.71
CA ALA A 451 24.23 -5.72 32.81
C ALA A 451 23.39 -5.59 34.09
N THR A 452 23.47 -6.56 35.00
CA THR A 452 23.01 -6.33 36.40
C THR A 452 24.01 -6.73 37.46
N THR A 453 25.15 -7.32 37.09
CA THR A 453 26.27 -7.50 38.00
C THR A 453 27.56 -7.36 37.22
N THR A 454 28.34 -6.33 37.57
CA THR A 454 29.78 -6.22 37.35
C THR A 454 30.44 -7.60 37.39
N THR A 455 31.37 -7.87 36.46
CA THR A 455 32.15 -9.11 36.29
C THR A 455 31.52 -10.21 35.42
N ASP A 456 31.16 -9.91 34.17
CA ASP A 456 31.01 -10.98 33.16
C ASP A 456 31.32 -10.49 31.73
N CYS A 457 32.54 -9.93 31.54
CA CYS A 457 33.28 -10.32 30.34
C CYS A 457 33.38 -11.84 30.40
N LEU A 458 32.81 -12.61 29.46
CA LEU A 458 33.03 -14.06 29.26
C LEU A 458 34.09 -14.68 30.18
N ALA A 459 33.82 -14.93 31.48
CA ALA A 459 34.87 -15.24 32.47
C ALA A 459 36.31 -14.78 32.07
N LEU A 460 36.52 -13.47 31.83
CA LEU A 460 37.84 -12.89 31.66
C LEU A 460 38.19 -12.27 33.01
N ASP A 461 38.81 -13.10 33.83
CA ASP A 461 39.09 -12.87 35.24
C ASP A 461 40.13 -11.75 35.41
N GLY A 462 39.72 -10.49 35.28
CA GLY A 462 40.43 -9.29 35.73
C GLY A 462 41.87 -9.06 35.24
N ASP A 463 42.38 -9.85 34.29
CA ASP A 463 43.76 -9.76 33.81
C ASP A 463 43.82 -9.04 32.45
N SER A 464 44.75 -8.11 32.38
CA SER A 464 45.13 -7.25 31.25
C SER A 464 45.59 -7.98 29.97
N THR A 465 45.40 -9.30 29.88
CA THR A 465 45.94 -10.18 28.84
C THR A 465 44.89 -10.91 27.99
N CYS A 466 43.60 -10.73 28.25
CA CYS A 466 42.57 -11.58 27.64
C CYS A 466 41.84 -10.94 26.47
N ASN A 467 42.06 -11.49 25.27
CA ASN A 467 41.47 -11.06 24.02
C ASN A 467 40.51 -12.14 23.46
N GLY A 468 39.60 -12.60 24.34
CA GLY A 468 38.47 -13.51 24.09
C GLY A 468 38.85 -14.89 23.54
N THR A 469 38.83 -15.95 24.37
CA THR A 469 39.02 -17.34 23.90
C THR A 469 37.68 -18.05 23.77
N LEU A 470 37.36 -18.55 22.59
CA LEU A 470 36.35 -19.60 22.39
C LEU A 470 37.06 -20.95 22.30
N THR A 471 36.55 -21.94 23.03
CA THR A 471 37.01 -23.32 22.95
C THR A 471 35.84 -24.18 22.49
N ALA A 472 35.98 -24.85 21.35
CA ALA A 472 35.09 -25.94 21.01
C ALA A 472 35.57 -27.18 21.80
N GLY A 473 34.74 -27.63 22.74
CA GLY A 473 35.13 -28.71 23.64
C GLY A 473 35.24 -30.05 22.93
N GLY A 474 36.29 -30.81 23.25
CA GLY A 474 36.42 -32.21 22.83
C GLY A 474 35.38 -33.06 23.55
N ASP A 475 34.33 -33.48 22.85
CA ASP A 475 33.42 -34.51 23.35
C ASP A 475 34.05 -35.90 23.19
N ASP A 476 33.61 -36.86 24.01
CA ASP A 476 34.19 -38.19 24.22
C ASP A 476 33.94 -39.16 23.04
N GLY A 477 34.18 -38.69 21.81
CA GLY A 477 34.51 -39.53 20.67
C GLY A 477 33.39 -39.96 19.74
N THR A 478 32.32 -39.18 19.49
CA THR A 478 31.42 -39.58 18.37
C THR A 478 30.69 -38.49 17.57
N ASN A 479 30.63 -37.22 17.96
CA ASN A 479 30.03 -36.16 17.12
C ASN A 479 30.78 -34.84 17.28
N GLY A 480 31.13 -34.18 16.17
CA GLY A 480 31.78 -32.87 16.21
C GLY A 480 30.96 -31.85 17.00
N THR A 481 31.63 -31.02 17.80
CA THR A 481 30.99 -29.98 18.62
C THR A 481 31.11 -28.63 17.91
N SER A 482 30.00 -27.88 17.90
CA SER A 482 29.98 -26.49 17.42
C SER A 482 29.74 -25.57 18.60
N THR A 483 30.60 -24.56 18.77
CA THR A 483 30.39 -23.49 19.77
C THR A 483 30.02 -22.20 19.07
N ASP A 484 28.86 -21.66 19.42
CA ASP A 484 28.34 -20.38 18.94
C ASP A 484 28.58 -19.28 19.96
N GLN A 485 29.08 -18.15 19.49
CA GLN A 485 29.20 -16.95 20.30
C GLN A 485 28.83 -15.70 19.52
N LEU A 486 28.16 -14.80 20.24
CA LEU A 486 28.00 -13.42 19.86
C LEU A 486 29.13 -12.59 20.46
N VAL A 487 29.82 -11.84 19.61
CA VAL A 487 30.91 -10.94 20.01
C VAL A 487 30.56 -9.53 19.56
N VAL A 488 30.80 -8.52 20.41
CA VAL A 488 30.65 -7.11 20.04
C VAL A 488 32.00 -6.44 20.03
N LEU A 489 32.40 -5.93 18.86
CA LEU A 489 33.51 -5.01 18.70
C LEU A 489 33.04 -3.62 19.14
N VAL A 490 33.72 -3.04 20.13
CA VAL A 490 33.52 -1.66 20.56
C VAL A 490 34.78 -0.87 20.26
N PHE A 491 34.63 0.27 19.59
CA PHE A 491 35.70 1.24 19.42
C PHE A 491 35.73 2.17 20.63
N ASN A 492 36.87 2.23 21.31
CA ASN A 492 37.03 3.04 22.53
C ASN A 492 37.00 4.54 22.20
N SER A 493 37.45 4.89 20.99
CA SER A 493 37.21 6.18 20.35
C SER A 493 36.38 5.99 19.08
N GLU A 494 35.55 6.97 18.76
CA GLU A 494 34.73 6.96 17.55
C GLU A 494 35.62 6.86 16.30
N GLN A 495 35.35 5.87 15.46
CA GLN A 495 36.08 5.72 14.21
C GLN A 495 35.44 6.60 13.15
N THR A 496 36.10 7.70 12.82
CA THR A 496 35.64 8.63 11.78
C THR A 496 36.02 8.10 10.39
N ILE A 497 35.03 8.13 9.49
CA ILE A 497 35.15 7.85 8.06
C ILE A 497 34.72 9.12 7.34
N GLU A 498 35.67 9.72 6.63
CA GLU A 498 35.48 10.93 5.85
C GLU A 498 34.96 10.61 4.45
N SER A 499 34.34 11.60 3.82
CA SER A 499 33.92 11.48 2.45
C SER A 499 35.09 11.21 1.50
N ASN A 500 34.89 10.31 0.53
CA ASN A 500 35.90 9.88 -0.44
C ASN A 500 37.14 9.19 0.17
N ASP A 501 37.14 8.89 1.47
CA ASP A 501 38.20 8.16 2.16
C ASP A 501 37.63 6.87 2.78
N PRO A 502 37.28 5.87 1.93
CA PRO A 502 36.76 4.60 2.43
C PRO A 502 37.81 3.88 3.27
N VAL A 503 37.40 3.36 4.42
CA VAL A 503 38.28 2.71 5.38
C VAL A 503 38.12 1.20 5.34
N ASP A 504 39.23 0.48 5.18
CA ASP A 504 39.27 -0.98 5.24
C ASP A 504 39.47 -1.46 6.68
N TYR A 505 38.57 -2.29 7.18
CA TYR A 505 38.73 -3.02 8.44
C TYR A 505 38.95 -4.49 8.17
N ALA A 506 39.94 -5.08 8.86
CA ALA A 506 40.12 -6.53 8.88
C ALA A 506 40.16 -7.04 10.32
N ILE A 507 39.51 -8.18 10.54
CA ILE A 507 39.44 -8.87 11.82
C ILE A 507 40.17 -10.19 11.70
N SER A 508 41.14 -10.40 12.58
CA SER A 508 41.93 -11.63 12.67
C SER A 508 41.76 -12.27 14.03
N ALA A 509 42.02 -13.57 14.13
CA ALA A 509 42.09 -14.28 15.40
C ALA A 509 43.18 -15.36 15.34
N SER A 510 43.73 -15.71 16.48
CA SER A 510 44.68 -16.80 16.65
C SER A 510 43.97 -18.12 16.90
N PHE A 511 44.33 -19.14 16.14
CA PHE A 511 43.80 -20.49 16.27
C PHE A 511 44.83 -21.43 16.88
N SER A 512 44.35 -22.38 17.67
CA SER A 512 45.17 -23.50 18.14
C SER A 512 44.35 -24.80 18.14
N GLY A 513 45.02 -25.94 18.06
CA GLY A 513 44.36 -27.25 18.07
C GLY A 513 43.76 -27.70 16.73
N LEU A 514 43.89 -26.90 15.67
CA LEU A 514 43.32 -27.20 14.36
C LEU A 514 44.03 -28.37 13.66
N GLY A 515 43.27 -29.18 12.93
CA GLY A 515 43.76 -30.22 12.03
C GLY A 515 44.45 -31.37 12.76
N SER A 516 44.02 -31.67 14.00
CA SER A 516 44.65 -32.70 14.84
C SER A 516 44.47 -34.13 14.32
N THR A 517 43.68 -34.34 13.25
CA THR A 517 43.51 -35.62 12.57
C THR A 517 43.59 -35.45 11.04
N ALA A 518 43.96 -36.52 10.32
CA ALA A 518 44.06 -36.52 8.86
C ALA A 518 42.71 -36.38 8.13
N ASP A 519 41.59 -36.57 8.85
CA ASP A 519 40.22 -36.52 8.33
C ASP A 519 39.38 -35.36 8.92
N GLY A 520 39.94 -34.58 9.87
CA GLY A 520 39.25 -33.52 10.60
C GLY A 520 39.03 -32.26 9.74
N GLN A 521 37.78 -31.96 9.42
CA GLN A 521 37.40 -30.72 8.73
C GLN A 521 36.98 -29.67 9.76
N ASP A 522 37.94 -29.01 10.39
CA ASP A 522 37.65 -27.87 11.27
C ASP A 522 37.21 -26.66 10.44
N SER A 523 36.27 -25.88 10.96
CA SER A 523 35.81 -24.67 10.28
C SER A 523 35.41 -23.58 11.24
N VAL A 524 35.61 -22.34 10.82
CA VAL A 524 35.11 -21.16 11.52
C VAL A 524 34.13 -20.43 10.61
N ILE A 525 32.94 -20.15 11.13
CA ILE A 525 31.96 -19.30 10.46
C ILE A 525 31.98 -17.96 11.18
N PHE A 526 32.17 -16.90 10.42
CA PHE A 526 32.24 -15.54 10.93
C PHE A 526 31.44 -14.59 10.05
N TYR A 527 30.55 -13.81 10.64
CA TYR A 527 29.83 -12.76 9.93
C TYR A 527 29.37 -11.66 10.88
N LEU A 528 29.29 -10.43 10.34
CA LEU A 528 28.65 -9.32 11.03
C LEU A 528 27.14 -9.59 11.14
N ALA A 529 26.56 -9.38 12.32
CA ALA A 529 25.13 -9.55 12.57
C ALA A 529 24.33 -8.61 11.67
N ALA A 530 23.25 -9.04 10.99
CA ALA A 530 22.46 -8.11 10.17
C ALA A 530 21.87 -6.95 11.00
N ALA A 531 21.59 -5.81 10.37
CA ALA A 531 20.97 -4.68 11.06
C ALA A 531 19.64 -5.11 11.68
N ASP A 532 19.34 -4.67 12.90
CA ASP A 532 18.06 -5.00 13.53
C ASP A 532 16.92 -4.38 12.70
N ALA A 533 15.96 -5.20 12.31
CA ALA A 533 14.83 -4.75 11.52
C ALA A 533 13.64 -4.28 12.38
N ALA A 534 13.70 -4.48 13.70
CA ALA A 534 12.51 -4.54 14.54
C ALA A 534 12.28 -3.33 15.46
N SER A 535 13.09 -2.27 15.43
CA SER A 535 12.82 -1.14 16.32
C SER A 535 13.27 0.21 15.74
N SER A 536 12.30 1.09 15.49
CA SER A 536 12.48 2.51 15.20
C SER A 536 12.85 3.32 16.46
N THR A 537 13.56 2.69 17.40
CA THR A 537 13.76 3.27 18.74
C THR A 537 15.00 4.13 18.75
N TYR A 538 14.86 5.35 19.29
CA TYR A 538 15.98 6.21 19.64
C TYR A 538 16.97 5.40 20.50
N GLY A 539 18.23 5.29 20.07
CA GLY A 539 19.30 4.80 20.92
C GLY A 539 19.78 5.95 21.81
N TYR A 540 20.05 5.70 23.08
CA TYR A 540 20.79 6.64 23.91
C TYR A 540 22.16 6.04 24.25
N MET A 541 23.16 6.88 24.49
CA MET A 541 24.39 6.42 25.14
C MET A 541 24.20 6.57 26.64
N GLU A 542 24.28 5.47 27.38
CA GLU A 542 24.45 5.55 28.83
C GLU A 542 25.96 5.61 29.13
N SER A 543 26.43 6.76 29.59
CA SER A 543 27.72 6.83 30.27
C SER A 543 27.52 6.23 31.65
N SER A 544 28.15 5.10 31.95
CA SER A 544 28.08 4.56 33.29
C SER A 544 28.95 5.42 34.22
N SER A 545 28.45 5.69 35.42
CA SER A 545 28.98 6.75 36.30
C SER A 545 30.29 6.37 37.01
N ASP A 546 30.87 5.20 36.75
CA ASP A 546 32.06 4.74 37.44
C ASP A 546 33.34 5.08 36.66
N THR A 547 34.33 5.64 37.35
CA THR A 547 35.56 6.23 36.81
C THR A 547 36.50 5.28 36.05
N TYR A 548 36.06 4.05 35.76
CA TYR A 548 36.76 2.99 35.04
C TYR A 548 35.94 2.35 33.91
N GLU A 549 34.72 2.82 33.67
CA GLU A 549 33.83 2.20 32.71
C GLU A 549 33.88 2.93 31.36
N LYS A 550 34.17 2.15 30.32
CA LYS A 550 34.16 2.59 28.91
C LYS A 550 32.70 2.87 28.52
N ASP A 551 32.44 3.97 27.82
CA ASP A 551 31.10 4.26 27.29
C ASP A 551 30.61 3.08 26.43
N TYR A 552 29.61 2.35 26.93
CA TYR A 552 28.92 1.31 26.17
C TYR A 552 27.56 1.84 25.72
N VAL A 553 27.18 1.51 24.49
CA VAL A 553 25.88 1.94 23.95
C VAL A 553 24.82 0.92 24.40
N ALA A 554 24.05 1.27 25.43
CA ALA A 554 22.84 0.57 25.81
C ALA A 554 21.70 0.98 24.88
N LEU A 555 20.89 0.03 24.41
CA LEU A 555 19.67 0.38 23.69
C LEU A 555 18.57 0.75 24.67
N ALA A 556 17.87 1.84 24.40
CA ALA A 556 16.56 2.11 25.00
C ALA A 556 15.61 0.96 24.66
N SER A 557 15.49 -0.04 25.52
CA SER A 557 14.28 -0.85 25.52
C SER A 557 13.21 -0.05 26.25
N THR A 558 12.06 0.07 25.60
CA THR A 558 10.85 0.59 26.20
C THR A 558 10.60 -0.16 27.51
N SER A 559 10.34 0.60 28.57
CA SER A 559 10.05 0.14 29.95
C SER A 559 11.21 -0.53 30.71
N ALA A 560 11.61 0.16 31.78
CA ALA A 560 12.43 -0.37 32.87
C ALA A 560 12.03 -1.82 33.22
N GLY A 561 12.95 -2.77 32.99
CA GLY A 561 12.88 -4.10 33.62
C GLY A 561 12.88 -5.33 32.70
N THR A 562 13.08 -5.22 31.39
CA THR A 562 13.26 -6.42 30.53
C THR A 562 14.60 -6.36 29.78
N SER A 563 15.33 -7.48 29.83
CA SER A 563 16.64 -7.75 29.22
C SER A 563 17.01 -6.87 28.03
N GLU A 564 17.96 -5.96 28.22
CA GLU A 564 18.52 -5.11 27.17
C GLU A 564 19.17 -5.97 26.07
N ALA A 565 18.61 -5.94 24.86
CA ALA A 565 19.30 -6.45 23.68
C ALA A 565 20.33 -5.38 23.25
N GLN A 566 21.59 -5.76 23.05
CA GLN A 566 22.58 -4.82 22.49
C GLN A 566 22.26 -4.51 21.02
N ALA A 567 22.55 -3.28 20.58
CA ALA A 567 22.52 -2.90 19.16
C ALA A 567 23.39 -3.82 18.30
N ASN A 568 22.95 -4.12 17.07
CA ASN A 568 23.80 -4.89 16.14
C ASN A 568 24.88 -4.00 15.52
N TYR A 569 24.60 -2.70 15.37
CA TYR A 569 25.52 -1.71 14.83
C TYR A 569 25.23 -0.37 15.48
N VAL A 570 26.27 0.39 15.80
CA VAL A 570 26.12 1.78 16.24
C VAL A 570 26.99 2.70 15.42
N TRP A 571 26.34 3.66 14.78
CA TRP A 571 26.99 4.68 13.95
C TRP A 571 26.25 6.02 14.03
N SER A 572 26.95 7.10 13.68
CA SER A 572 26.46 8.48 13.61
C SER A 572 26.70 9.05 12.21
N ASP A 573 25.78 9.88 11.71
CA ASP A 573 25.94 10.61 10.44
C ASP A 573 26.73 11.91 10.57
N TYR A 574 27.24 12.17 11.77
CA TYR A 574 27.99 13.35 12.19
C TYR A 574 27.47 14.62 11.52
N SER A 575 26.23 14.96 11.88
CA SER A 575 25.53 16.13 11.35
C SER A 575 26.13 17.48 11.80
N GLY A 576 27.06 17.44 12.76
CA GLY A 576 27.69 18.61 13.36
C GLY A 576 26.78 19.28 14.39
N SER A 577 26.92 20.59 14.62
CA SER A 577 26.07 21.34 15.56
C SER A 577 24.65 21.62 15.03
N SER A 578 24.27 21.05 13.89
CA SER A 578 22.98 21.25 13.23
C SER A 578 22.12 20.00 13.39
N GLY A 579 21.51 19.87 14.57
CA GLY A 579 20.74 18.71 15.04
C GLY A 579 20.97 18.51 16.54
N ASP A 580 20.33 17.51 17.15
CA ASP A 580 20.75 16.97 18.47
C ASP A 580 22.07 16.17 18.34
N GLY A 581 22.99 16.67 17.51
CA GLY A 581 24.31 16.11 17.21
C GLY A 581 25.33 16.41 18.31
N ASP A 582 24.87 16.63 19.55
CA ASP A 582 25.78 16.61 20.67
C ASP A 582 26.12 15.15 21.00
N HIS A 583 27.38 14.79 20.78
CA HIS A 583 27.97 13.55 21.28
C HIS A 583 28.18 13.61 22.82
N GLY A 584 27.69 14.67 23.46
CA GLY A 584 27.79 14.96 24.87
C GLY A 584 27.37 13.78 25.75
N THR A 585 28.32 13.33 26.55
CA THR A 585 28.23 12.23 27.51
C THR A 585 27.34 12.51 28.72
N VAL A 586 26.47 13.54 28.69
CA VAL A 586 25.80 14.05 29.91
C VAL A 586 24.29 14.33 29.75
N GLU A 587 23.72 14.29 28.54
CA GLU A 587 22.25 14.38 28.38
C GLU A 587 21.68 13.17 27.63
N LEU A 588 20.66 12.55 28.23
CA LEU A 588 20.24 11.16 28.09
C LEU A 588 19.62 10.75 26.73
N THR A 589 19.75 11.52 25.65
CA THR A 589 19.20 11.16 24.33
C THR A 589 19.93 11.91 23.21
N SER A 590 20.73 11.20 22.39
CA SER A 590 21.26 11.76 21.14
C SER A 590 20.51 11.12 19.96
N ASN A 591 19.98 11.96 19.07
CA ASN A 591 19.24 11.52 17.89
C ASN A 591 20.16 11.21 16.68
N ASP A 592 21.46 11.48 16.81
CA ASP A 592 22.47 11.22 15.79
C ASP A 592 22.84 9.72 15.75
N TRP A 593 23.04 9.12 16.92
CA TRP A 593 23.33 7.69 17.05
C TRP A 593 22.20 6.80 16.54
N THR A 594 22.57 5.91 15.63
CA THR A 594 21.64 5.01 14.94
C THR A 594 21.99 3.56 15.23
N ASN A 595 20.99 2.80 15.68
CA ASN A 595 21.05 1.34 15.72
C ASN A 595 20.29 0.76 14.54
N GLY A 596 21.03 0.19 13.58
CA GLY A 596 20.51 -0.63 12.48
C GLY A 596 19.38 -0.03 11.61
N TYR A 597 19.65 0.24 10.33
CA TYR A 597 18.77 -0.15 9.20
C TYR A 597 19.46 0.06 7.84
N LEU A 598 19.01 -0.74 6.85
CA LEU A 598 19.35 -0.83 5.41
C LEU A 598 20.72 -0.27 4.94
N LEU A 599 21.76 -1.10 5.05
CA LEU A 599 22.89 -1.02 4.13
C LEU A 599 22.40 -1.50 2.75
N MET A 600 22.32 -0.62 1.76
CA MET A 600 22.03 -1.00 0.37
C MET A 600 23.24 -1.72 -0.23
N GLY A 601 23.38 -2.98 0.13
CA GLY A 601 24.25 -3.98 -0.45
C GLY A 601 23.64 -5.29 -0.02
N ASN A 602 23.67 -6.31 -0.90
CA ASN A 602 23.22 -7.67 -0.60
C ASN A 602 23.47 -7.99 0.86
N SER A 603 22.49 -8.64 1.52
CA SER A 603 22.70 -9.21 2.85
C SER A 603 24.18 -9.57 2.98
N LEU A 604 24.85 -9.07 4.02
CA LEU A 604 26.15 -9.60 4.43
C LEU A 604 25.89 -11.02 4.94
N GLY A 605 25.24 -11.85 4.12
CA GLY A 605 24.74 -13.15 4.42
C GLY A 605 25.91 -14.05 4.74
N SER A 606 25.57 -15.23 5.24
CA SER A 606 26.50 -16.32 5.47
C SER A 606 27.43 -16.48 4.26
N GLY A 607 28.59 -15.84 4.31
CA GLY A 607 29.70 -16.27 3.50
C GLY A 607 30.06 -17.60 4.09
N TYR A 608 29.71 -18.69 3.42
CA TYR A 608 30.33 -19.98 3.64
C TYR A 608 31.81 -19.82 3.30
N GLY A 609 32.57 -19.25 4.22
CA GLY A 609 34.00 -19.46 4.29
C GLY A 609 34.21 -20.88 4.78
N ASN A 610 33.92 -21.88 3.95
CA ASN A 610 34.53 -23.18 4.12
C ASN A 610 36.00 -22.99 3.77
N THR A 611 36.78 -22.47 4.70
CA THR A 611 38.23 -22.59 4.66
C THR A 611 38.56 -24.00 5.12
N LEU A 612 38.27 -24.95 4.23
CA LEU A 612 38.75 -26.31 4.33
C LEU A 612 40.27 -26.27 4.40
N LEU A 613 40.83 -26.90 5.43
CA LEU A 613 42.20 -27.38 5.38
C LEU A 613 42.36 -28.17 4.08
N GLN A 614 43.18 -27.68 3.15
CA GLN A 614 43.72 -28.57 2.13
C GLN A 614 44.82 -29.41 2.77
N PRO A 615 44.92 -30.71 2.44
CA PRO A 615 45.87 -31.63 3.06
C PRO A 615 47.33 -31.22 2.88
#